data_AF-A0A831TYN7-F1
#
_entry.id   AF-A0A831TYN7-F1
#
_cell.length_a   1.000
_cell.length_b   1.000
_cell.length_c   1.000
_cell.angle_alpha   90.00
_cell.angle_beta   90.00
_cell.angle_gamma   90.00
#
_symmetry.space_group_name_H-M   'P 1'
#
loop_
_entity.id
_entity.type
_entity.pdbx_description
1 polymer ?
#
loop_
_entity_poly.entity_id
_entity_poly.type
_entity_poly.pdbx_seq_one_letter_code
_entity_poly.pdbx_strand_id
1 'polypeptide(L)' 'MRSELITHGIERAPARAMLRAVGFTDEDFDKPIVAIANTWTDAMPCNYHLRELAQHLREGIREAGGVPVEF' A
#
# COMPACT_ATOMS: atom_id res chain seq x y z
N MET A 1 4.89 -4.61 14.86
CA MET A 1 4.03 -3.75 13.99
C MET A 1 2.88 -4.59 13.40
N ARG A 2 1.69 -4.04 13.05
CA ARG A 2 0.57 -4.88 12.54
C ARG A 2 0.89 -5.60 11.21
N SER A 3 1.67 -4.99 10.33
CA SER A 3 2.07 -5.56 9.03
C SER A 3 2.92 -6.82 9.17
N GLU A 4 3.64 -7.01 10.27
CA GLU A 4 4.47 -8.20 10.53
C GLU A 4 3.64 -9.49 10.55
N LEU A 5 2.37 -9.41 10.97
CA LEU A 5 1.45 -10.56 11.03
C LEU A 5 1.21 -11.23 9.66
N ILE A 6 1.42 -10.48 8.57
CA ILE A 6 1.23 -10.97 7.20
C ILE A 6 2.54 -11.05 6.40
N THR A 7 3.64 -10.48 6.92
CA THR A 7 4.92 -10.39 6.21
C THR A 7 6.04 -11.25 6.82
N HIS A 8 6.06 -11.49 8.14
CA HIS A 8 7.12 -12.25 8.82
C HIS A 8 6.70 -13.68 9.14
N GLY A 9 7.69 -14.56 9.27
CA GLY A 9 7.46 -16.00 9.49
C GLY A 9 7.56 -16.82 8.21
N ILE A 10 7.91 -18.10 8.36
CA ILE A 10 8.06 -19.04 7.24
C ILE A 10 6.70 -19.31 6.58
N GLU A 11 5.64 -19.33 7.38
CA GLU A 11 4.25 -19.52 6.95
C GLU A 11 3.72 -18.38 6.08
N ARG A 12 4.38 -17.20 6.10
CA ARG A 12 4.04 -16.04 5.27
C ARG A 12 4.79 -16.00 3.94
N ALA A 13 5.59 -17.01 3.61
CA ALA A 13 6.26 -17.08 2.31
C ALA A 13 5.31 -16.93 1.10
N PRO A 14 4.11 -17.58 1.07
CA PRO A 14 3.17 -17.38 -0.04
C PRO A 14 2.61 -15.95 -0.12
N ALA A 15 2.34 -15.32 1.02
CA ALA A 15 1.87 -13.93 1.07
C ALA A 15 2.93 -12.97 0.52
N ARG A 16 4.20 -13.15 0.94
CA ARG A 16 5.32 -12.38 0.38
C ARG A 16 5.50 -12.60 -1.12
N ALA A 17 5.24 -13.80 -1.64
CA ALA A 17 5.30 -14.05 -3.08
C ALA A 17 4.26 -13.20 -3.85
N MET A 18 3.03 -13.11 -3.36
CA MET A 18 1.99 -12.26 -3.94
C MET A 18 2.32 -10.76 -3.83
N LEU A 19 2.88 -10.33 -2.69
CA LEU A 19 3.28 -8.93 -2.51
C LEU A 19 4.41 -8.53 -3.45
N ARG A 20 5.38 -9.43 -3.71
CA ARG A 20 6.42 -9.18 -4.73
C ARG A 20 5.84 -9.04 -6.14
N ALA A 21 4.77 -9.77 -6.46
CA ALA A 21 4.11 -9.66 -7.76
C ALA A 21 3.47 -8.28 -8.02
N VAL A 22 3.15 -7.52 -6.96
CA VAL A 22 2.64 -6.13 -7.04
C VAL A 22 3.72 -5.08 -6.77
N GLY A 23 5.00 -5.49 -6.74
CA GLY A 23 6.15 -4.57 -6.70
C GLY A 23 6.79 -4.37 -5.33
N PHE A 24 6.43 -5.14 -4.29
CA PHE A 24 7.17 -5.10 -3.03
C PHE A 24 8.58 -5.65 -3.21
N THR A 25 9.56 -4.98 -2.60
CA THR A 25 10.94 -5.44 -2.47
C THR A 25 11.17 -6.11 -1.11
N ASP A 26 12.33 -6.74 -0.92
CA ASP A 26 12.66 -7.34 0.37
C ASP A 26 12.76 -6.31 1.49
N GLU A 27 13.25 -5.10 1.18
CA GLU A 27 13.33 -3.97 2.13
C GLU A 27 11.95 -3.48 2.58
N ASP A 28 10.91 -3.67 1.77
CA ASP A 28 9.56 -3.19 2.07
C ASP A 28 8.86 -4.04 3.14
N PHE A 29 9.30 -5.28 3.38
CA PHE A 29 8.68 -6.13 4.40
C PHE A 29 8.98 -5.66 5.83
N ASP A 30 10.04 -4.89 6.04
CA ASP A 30 10.40 -4.34 7.34
C ASP A 30 9.86 -2.91 7.56
N LYS A 31 9.10 -2.37 6.60
CA LYS A 31 8.49 -1.03 6.65
C LYS A 31 7.00 -1.10 7.04
N PRO A 32 6.44 -0.01 7.61
CA PRO A 32 5.00 0.07 7.84
C PRO A 32 4.22 0.11 6.52
N ILE A 33 3.32 -0.85 6.35
CA ILE A 33 2.35 -0.86 5.25
C ILE A 33 1.20 0.07 5.61
N VAL A 34 0.95 1.07 4.77
CA VAL A 34 -0.11 2.07 4.98
C VAL A 34 -1.17 1.89 3.90
N ALA A 35 -2.39 1.60 4.36
CA ALA A 35 -3.55 1.47 3.51
C ALA A 35 -4.14 2.84 3.15
N ILE A 36 -4.35 3.08 1.85
CA ILE A 36 -5.08 4.23 1.32
C ILE A 36 -6.43 3.73 0.83
N ALA A 37 -7.48 3.93 1.64
CA ALA A 37 -8.84 3.60 1.24
C ALA A 37 -9.40 4.72 0.35
N ASN A 38 -9.54 4.44 -0.96
CA ASN A 38 -9.90 5.45 -1.95
C ASN A 38 -11.30 5.19 -2.53
N THR A 39 -12.21 6.15 -2.33
CA THR A 39 -13.58 6.08 -2.89
C THR A 39 -13.71 6.80 -4.23
N TRP A 40 -12.62 6.85 -5.00
CA TRP A 40 -12.62 7.46 -6.33
C TRP A 40 -13.70 6.84 -7.22
N THR A 41 -14.43 7.70 -7.92
CA THR A 41 -15.36 7.33 -8.99
C THR A 41 -15.43 8.46 -10.01
N ASP A 42 -15.62 8.11 -11.27
CA ASP A 42 -15.89 9.04 -12.37
C ASP A 42 -17.38 9.36 -12.55
N ALA A 43 -18.27 8.76 -11.74
CA ALA A 43 -19.70 8.96 -11.82
C ALA A 43 -20.17 10.33 -11.29
N MET A 44 -19.45 10.93 -10.33
CA MET A 44 -19.85 12.15 -9.63
C MET A 44 -18.66 13.07 -9.32
N PRO A 45 -18.84 14.40 -9.33
CA PRO A 45 -17.74 15.36 -9.16
C PRO A 45 -17.12 15.34 -7.76
N CYS A 46 -17.88 14.93 -6.74
CA CYS A 46 -17.44 14.92 -5.35
C CYS A 46 -16.27 13.96 -5.06
N ASN A 47 -16.07 12.92 -5.87
CA ASN A 47 -15.02 11.92 -5.66
C ASN A 47 -14.03 11.82 -6.85
N TYR A 48 -14.29 12.53 -7.95
CA TYR A 48 -13.48 12.48 -9.17
C TYR A 48 -11.99 12.79 -8.92
N HIS A 49 -11.73 13.79 -8.07
CA HIS A 49 -10.37 14.25 -7.74
C HIS A 49 -9.59 13.31 -6.81
N LEU A 50 -10.23 12.31 -6.20
CA LEU A 50 -9.58 11.45 -5.22
C LEU A 50 -8.52 10.52 -5.83
N ARG A 51 -8.57 10.25 -7.14
CA ARG A 51 -7.52 9.48 -7.84
C ARG A 51 -6.18 10.20 -7.79
N GLU A 52 -6.17 11.51 -8.04
CA GLU A 52 -4.95 12.34 -7.98
C GLU A 52 -4.47 12.50 -6.54
N LEU A 53 -5.40 12.76 -5.61
CA LEU A 53 -5.07 12.86 -4.19
C LEU A 53 -4.40 11.58 -3.66
N ALA A 54 -4.88 10.40 -4.07
CA ALA A 54 -4.28 9.13 -3.67
C ALA A 54 -2.83 8.96 -4.18
N GLN A 55 -2.48 9.53 -5.34
CA GLN A 55 -1.09 9.54 -5.81
C GLN A 55 -0.19 10.42 -4.94
N HIS A 56 -0.68 11.59 -4.50
CA HIS A 56 0.06 12.43 -3.55
C HIS A 56 0.27 11.74 -2.20
N LEU A 57 -0.75 11.06 -1.69
CA LEU A 57 -0.63 10.26 -0.47
C LEU A 57 0.40 9.14 -0.64
N ARG A 58 0.38 8.45 -1.78
CA ARG A 58 1.34 7.39 -2.11
C ARG A 58 2.78 7.90 -2.06
N GLU A 59 3.04 9.08 -2.62
CA GLU A 59 4.38 9.68 -2.60
C GLU A 59 4.81 10.05 -1.17
N GLY A 60 3.96 10.79 -0.44
CA GLY A 60 4.28 11.20 0.93
C GLY A 60 4.50 10.02 1.89
N ILE A 61 3.78 8.92 1.71
CA ILE A 61 4.01 7.69 2.50
C ILE A 61 5.39 7.09 2.21
N ARG A 62 5.83 7.07 0.93
CA ARG A 62 7.17 6.58 0.57
C ARG A 62 8.27 7.48 1.12
N GLU A 63 8.11 8.78 0.99
CA GLU A 63 9.04 9.77 1.56
C GLU A 63 9.17 9.62 3.09
N ALA A 64 8.08 9.27 3.77
CA ALA A 64 8.06 8.99 5.21
C ALA A 64 8.57 7.58 5.58
N GLY A 65 9.03 6.77 4.63
CA GLY A 65 9.58 5.43 4.85
C GLY A 65 8.54 4.31 4.98
N GLY A 66 7.29 4.55 4.58
CA GLY A 66 6.22 3.55 4.55
C GLY A 66 5.99 2.95 3.15
N VAL A 67 5.15 1.91 3.09
CA VAL A 67 4.78 1.23 1.86
C VAL A 67 3.28 1.43 1.59
N PRO A 68 2.91 2.24 0.60
CA PRO A 68 1.51 2.57 0.32
C PRO A 68 0.80 1.46 -0.47
N VAL A 69 -0.37 1.04 0.00
CA VAL A 69 -1.28 0.12 -0.69
C VAL A 69 -2.64 0.78 -0.81
N GLU A 70 -3.12 0.98 -2.04
CA GLU A 70 -4.40 1.63 -2.33
C GLU A 70 -5.44 0.59 -2.71
N PHE A 71 -6.68 0.78 -2.27
CA PHE A 71 -7.84 -0.03 -2.67
C PHE A 71 -9.13 0.79 -2.67
#